data_AF-A0A9P6GVU4-F1
#
_entry.id   AF-A0A9P6GVU4-F1
#
_cell.length_a   1.000
_cell.length_b   1.000
_cell.length_c   1.000
_cell.angle_alpha   90.00
_cell.angle_beta   90.00
_cell.angle_gamma   90.00
#
_symmetry.space_group_name_H-M   'P 1'
#
loop_
_entity.id
_entity.type
_entity.pdbx_description
1 polymer ?
#
loop_
_entity_poly.entity_id
_entity_poly.type
_entity_poly.pdbx_seq_one_letter_code
_entity_poly.pdbx_strand_id
1 'polypeptide(L)'
;MRIDKPCKTNLNGVNLFRAINEHAISVINYHIGLIKLEPEEFEKLDQEIRQILIKHQILLQQEYKERLYILRSELGRELHSVELKSESMLLQLYRSLNEAKHGTLRRAANCKMRWT
;
A
#
# COMPACT_ATOMS: atom_id res chain seq x y z
N MET A 1 2.61 5.19 -15.31
CA MET A 1 2.65 4.80 -13.89
C MET A 1 4.08 4.48 -13.45
N ARG A 2 4.46 4.72 -12.19
CA ARG A 2 5.84 4.46 -11.68
C ARG A 2 6.29 2.99 -11.78
N ILE A 3 5.35 2.06 -11.98
CA ILE A 3 5.56 0.61 -12.15
C ILE A 3 6.28 0.25 -13.45
N ASP A 4 6.19 1.08 -14.48
CA ASP A 4 6.81 0.78 -15.78
C ASP A 4 8.35 0.72 -15.71
N LYS A 5 8.96 1.53 -14.83
CA LYS A 5 10.42 1.59 -14.64
C LYS A 5 11.00 0.26 -14.12
N PRO A 6 10.53 -0.32 -13.00
CA PRO A 6 11.04 -1.60 -12.53
C PRO A 6 10.76 -2.73 -13.52
N CYS A 7 9.63 -2.73 -14.23
CA CYS A 7 9.32 -3.76 -15.24
C CYS A 7 10.28 -3.78 -16.44
N LYS A 8 10.98 -2.69 -16.74
CA LYS A 8 11.99 -2.60 -17.80
C LYS A 8 13.38 -3.07 -17.39
N THR A 9 13.59 -3.33 -16.10
CA THR A 9 14.87 -3.79 -15.58
C THR A 9 14.95 -5.31 -15.63
N ASN A 10 16.14 -5.86 -15.89
CA ASN A 10 16.40 -7.31 -15.85
C ASN A 10 16.52 -7.84 -14.41
N LEU A 11 15.59 -7.47 -13.53
CA LEU A 11 15.54 -7.94 -12.15
C LEU A 11 14.90 -9.33 -12.09
N ASN A 12 15.38 -10.17 -11.17
CA ASN A 12 14.69 -11.41 -10.82
C ASN A 12 13.27 -11.09 -10.33
N GLY A 13 12.28 -11.95 -10.61
CA GLY A 13 10.89 -11.76 -10.22
C GLY A 13 10.72 -11.39 -8.75
N VAL A 14 11.48 -11.99 -7.83
CA VAL A 14 11.45 -11.63 -6.40
C VAL A 14 11.84 -10.16 -6.17
N ASN A 15 12.95 -9.73 -6.77
CA ASN A 15 13.44 -8.36 -6.65
C ASN A 15 12.52 -7.36 -7.36
N LEU A 16 11.90 -7.78 -8.45
CA LEU A 16 10.95 -6.98 -9.21
C LEU A 16 9.69 -6.66 -8.37
N PHE A 17 9.04 -7.67 -7.79
CA PHE A 17 7.86 -7.44 -6.95
C PHE A 17 8.21 -6.62 -5.70
N ARG A 18 9.37 -6.87 -5.09
CA ARG A 18 9.88 -6.03 -3.99
C ARG A 18 10.06 -4.56 -4.42
N ALA A 19 10.71 -4.31 -5.56
CA ALA A 19 10.89 -2.95 -6.07
C ALA A 19 9.56 -2.26 -6.40
N ILE A 20 8.56 -2.99 -6.92
CA ILE A 20 7.23 -2.45 -7.17
C ILE A 20 6.55 -2.07 -5.84
N ASN A 21 6.58 -2.96 -4.85
CA ASN A 21 6.00 -2.73 -3.53
C ASN A 21 6.63 -1.52 -2.82
N GLU A 22 7.96 -1.39 -2.89
CA GLU A 22 8.71 -0.33 -2.22
C GLU A 22 8.62 1.02 -2.95
N HIS A 23 8.72 1.04 -4.28
CA HIS A 23 8.84 2.29 -5.03
C HIS A 23 7.55 2.77 -5.67
N ALA A 24 6.66 1.87 -6.06
CA ALA A 24 5.40 2.26 -6.72
C ALA A 24 4.25 2.29 -5.73
N ILE A 25 4.03 1.20 -4.98
CA ILE A 25 2.92 1.13 -4.02
C ILE A 25 3.11 2.10 -2.86
N SER A 26 4.36 2.33 -2.42
CA SER A 26 4.65 3.33 -1.38
C SER A 26 4.21 4.75 -1.74
N VAL A 27 4.10 5.09 -3.03
CA VAL A 27 3.59 6.41 -3.46
C VAL A 27 2.14 6.61 -3.04
N ILE A 28 1.35 5.53 -3.09
CA ILE A 28 -0.08 5.55 -2.75
C ILE A 28 -0.25 5.88 -1.26
N ASN A 29 0.69 5.47 -0.40
CA ASN A 29 0.67 5.78 1.03
C ASN A 29 0.56 7.28 1.32
N TYR A 30 1.14 8.15 0.48
CA TYR A 30 1.05 9.60 0.66
C TYR A 30 -0.34 10.16 0.37
N HIS A 31 -1.13 9.46 -0.45
CA HIS A 31 -2.43 9.94 -0.92
C HIS A 31 -3.56 9.36 -0.06
N ILE A 32 -3.32 8.20 0.57
CA ILE A 32 -4.22 7.56 1.53
C ILE A 32 -4.46 8.50 2.72
N GLY A 33 -5.74 8.82 2.96
CA GLY A 33 -6.17 9.71 4.05
C GLY A 33 -6.22 11.20 3.69
N LEU A 34 -5.60 11.61 2.58
CA LEU A 34 -5.77 12.96 2.02
C LEU A 34 -6.91 12.99 1.01
N ILE A 35 -6.97 11.98 0.14
CA ILE A 35 -7.99 11.82 -0.89
C ILE A 35 -8.94 10.71 -0.44
N LYS A 36 -10.24 10.96 -0.53
CA LYS A 36 -11.27 9.93 -0.37
C LYS A 36 -11.33 9.15 -1.68
N LEU A 37 -10.78 7.95 -1.66
CA LEU A 37 -10.82 7.02 -2.78
C LEU A 37 -11.97 6.05 -2.56
N GLU A 38 -12.81 5.87 -3.59
CA GLU A 38 -13.88 4.88 -3.57
C GLU A 38 -13.33 3.48 -3.93
N PRO A 39 -13.98 2.38 -3.48
CA PRO A 39 -13.57 1.01 -3.81
C PRO A 39 -13.38 0.75 -5.31
N GLU A 40 -14.21 1.38 -6.15
CA GLU A 40 -14.12 1.27 -7.61
C GLU A 40 -12.82 1.85 -8.17
N GLU A 41 -12.28 2.90 -7.55
CA GLU A 41 -11.02 3.52 -7.97
C GLU A 41 -9.82 2.63 -7.62
N PHE A 42 -9.90 1.93 -6.47
CA PHE A 42 -8.90 0.93 -6.11
C PHE A 42 -8.88 -0.25 -7.09
N GLU A 43 -10.04 -0.76 -7.49
CA GLU A 43 -10.11 -1.84 -8.49
C GLU A 43 -9.59 -1.38 -9.85
N LYS A 44 -9.87 -0.14 -10.28
CA LYS A 44 -9.29 0.43 -11.51
C LYS A 44 -7.77 0.51 -11.44
N LEU A 45 -7.22 1.02 -10.34
CA LEU A 45 -5.78 1.07 -10.11
C LEU A 45 -5.16 -0.34 -10.17
N ASP A 46 -5.79 -1.32 -9.53
CA ASP A 46 -5.34 -2.71 -9.56
C ASP A 46 -5.33 -3.29 -10.98
N GLN A 47 -6.41 -3.06 -11.75
CA GLN A 47 -6.49 -3.47 -13.15
C GLN A 47 -5.39 -2.84 -14.00
N GLU A 48 -5.09 -1.55 -13.81
CA GLU A 48 -3.99 -0.87 -14.50
C GLU A 48 -2.61 -1.47 -14.15
N ILE A 49 -2.37 -1.77 -12.87
CA ILE A 49 -1.15 -2.46 -12.41
C ILE A 49 -1.00 -3.78 -13.16
N ARG A 50 -2.07 -4.58 -13.19
CA ARG A 50 -2.08 -5.90 -13.84
C ARG A 50 -1.87 -5.81 -15.35
N GLN A 51 -2.50 -4.84 -16.02
CA GLN A 51 -2.29 -4.60 -17.45
C GLN A 51 -0.81 -4.28 -17.77
N ILE A 52 -0.16 -3.46 -16.94
CA ILE A 52 1.26 -3.14 -17.12
C ILE A 52 2.14 -4.38 -16.94
N LEU A 53 1.84 -5.22 -15.95
CA LEU A 53 2.58 -6.47 -15.71
C LEU A 53 2.41 -7.48 -16.85
N ILE A 54 1.20 -7.61 -17.40
CA ILE A 54 0.91 -8.46 -18.57
C ILE A 54 1.65 -7.93 -19.81
N LYS A 55 1.64 -6.60 -20.03
CA LYS A 55 2.34 -5.97 -21.15
C LYS A 55 3.84 -6.28 -21.17
N HIS A 56 4.46 -6.37 -20.00
CA HIS A 56 5.89 -6.71 -19.87
C HIS A 56 6.14 -8.23 -19.77
N GLN A 57 5.12 -9.07 -20.03
CA GLN A 57 5.20 -10.53 -19.98
C GLN A 57 5.65 -11.10 -18.62
N ILE A 58 5.49 -10.34 -17.53
CA ILE A 58 5.83 -10.77 -16.16
C ILE A 58 4.74 -11.72 -15.63
N LEU A 59 3.49 -11.43 -15.98
CA LEU A 59 2.32 -12.25 -15.68
C LEU A 59 1.71 -12.76 -16.98
N LEU A 60 1.25 -14.01 -16.96
CA LEU A 60 0.34 -14.50 -17.99
C LEU A 60 -1.07 -13.95 -17.74
N GLN A 61 -1.81 -13.67 -18.80
CA GLN A 61 -3.18 -13.13 -18.72
C GLN A 61 -4.14 -14.06 -17.96
N GLN A 62 -3.83 -15.35 -17.87
CA GLN A 62 -4.61 -16.37 -17.15
C GLN A 62 -4.20 -16.56 -15.68
N GLU A 63 -3.28 -15.76 -15.12
CA GLU A 63 -2.92 -15.91 -13.70
C GLU A 63 -4.09 -15.54 -12.77
N TYR A 64 -4.37 -16.44 -11.83
CA TYR A 64 -5.38 -16.27 -10.79
C TYR A 64 -5.12 -14.98 -10.00
N LYS A 65 -6.14 -14.10 -9.90
CA LYS A 65 -6.08 -12.81 -9.17
C LYS A 65 -5.57 -13.02 -7.74
N GLU A 66 -6.02 -14.07 -7.08
CA GLU A 66 -5.66 -14.37 -5.68
C GLU A 66 -4.18 -14.67 -5.50
N ARG A 67 -3.57 -15.44 -6.42
CA ARG A 67 -2.14 -15.81 -6.33
C ARG A 67 -1.21 -14.61 -6.34
N LEU A 68 -1.63 -13.50 -6.95
CA LEU A 68 -0.84 -12.28 -7.06
C LEU A 68 -0.53 -11.68 -5.68
N TYR A 69 -1.50 -11.71 -4.76
CA TYR A 69 -1.39 -11.08 -3.44
C TYR A 69 -0.95 -12.02 -2.33
N ILE A 70 -0.99 -13.34 -2.58
CA ILE A 70 -0.53 -14.35 -1.63
C ILE A 70 0.99 -14.25 -1.47
N LEU A 71 1.47 -14.56 -0.25
CA LEU A 71 2.88 -14.62 0.10
C LEU A 71 3.61 -15.66 -0.75
N ARG A 72 4.89 -15.40 -1.05
CA ARG A 72 5.75 -16.34 -1.80
C ARG A 72 5.93 -17.68 -1.08
N SER A 73 5.95 -17.67 0.26
CA SER A 73 5.99 -18.88 1.09
C SER A 73 4.79 -19.80 0.84
N GLU A 74 3.67 -19.23 0.43
CA GLU A 74 2.40 -19.91 0.15
C GLU A 74 2.17 -20.04 -1.37
N LEU A 75 3.25 -20.14 -2.16
CA LEU A 75 3.24 -20.28 -3.63
C LEU A 75 2.70 -19.05 -4.39
N GLY A 76 2.54 -17.92 -3.72
CA GLY A 76 2.09 -16.65 -4.28
C GLY A 76 3.20 -15.83 -4.94
N ARG A 77 2.87 -14.59 -5.29
CA ARG A 77 3.76 -13.64 -5.97
C ARG A 77 4.22 -12.48 -5.08
N GLU A 78 3.53 -12.25 -3.95
CA GLU A 78 3.80 -11.22 -2.94
C GLU A 78 3.68 -9.79 -3.47
N LEU A 79 2.68 -9.51 -4.30
CA LEU A 79 2.29 -8.13 -4.60
C LEU A 79 1.36 -7.62 -3.48
N HIS A 80 1.57 -6.41 -2.97
CA HIS A 80 0.61 -5.86 -2.01
C HIS A 80 -0.67 -5.41 -2.72
N SER A 81 -1.83 -5.83 -2.21
CA SER A 81 -3.11 -5.25 -2.61
C SER A 81 -3.17 -3.79 -2.13
N VAL A 82 -3.48 -2.88 -3.04
CA VAL A 82 -3.54 -1.44 -2.75
C VAL A 82 -4.67 -1.13 -1.76
N GLU A 83 -5.83 -1.75 -1.96
CA GLU A 83 -7.01 -1.61 -1.11
C GLU A 83 -6.72 -2.05 0.32
N LEU A 84 -6.33 -3.32 0.51
CA LEU A 84 -6.03 -3.89 1.83
C LEU A 84 -4.94 -3.11 2.57
N LYS A 85 -3.91 -2.65 1.84
CA LYS A 85 -2.84 -1.83 2.40
C LYS A 85 -3.35 -0.46 2.87
N SER A 86 -4.25 0.17 2.11
CA SER A 86 -4.85 1.44 2.48
C SER A 86 -5.72 1.34 3.72
N GLU A 87 -6.53 0.29 3.82
CA GLU A 87 -7.38 0.02 5.00
C GLU A 87 -6.53 -0.19 6.24
N SER A 88 -5.49 -1.03 6.13
CA SER A 88 -4.54 -1.28 7.21
C SER A 88 -3.86 0.00 7.69
N MET A 89 -3.44 0.87 6.76
CA MET A 89 -2.82 2.15 7.07
C MET A 89 -3.78 3.11 7.78
N LEU A 90 -5.03 3.22 7.32
CA LEU A 90 -6.06 4.05 7.95
C LEU A 90 -6.43 3.54 9.34
N LEU A 91 -6.54 2.22 9.51
CA LEU A 91 -6.79 1.60 10.81
C LEU A 91 -5.64 1.86 11.79
N GLN A 92 -4.40 1.75 11.33
CA GLN A 92 -3.22 2.06 12.14
C GLN A 92 -3.20 3.53 12.55
N LEU A 93 -3.50 4.45 11.62
CA LEU A 93 -3.63 5.87 11.93
C LEU A 93 -4.71 6.10 13.00
N TYR A 94 -5.90 5.53 12.83
CA TYR A 94 -6.99 5.65 13.79
C TYR A 94 -6.60 5.16 15.19
N ARG A 95 -5.94 3.99 15.28
CA ARG A 95 -5.42 3.46 16.55
C ARG A 95 -4.43 4.42 17.19
N SER A 96 -3.46 4.91 16.41
CA SER A 96 -2.43 5.82 16.93
C SER A 96 -3.01 7.14 17.45
N LEU A 97 -4.04 7.69 16.79
CA LEU A 97 -4.75 8.89 17.23
C LEU A 97 -5.54 8.65 18.53
N ASN A 98 -6.18 7.48 18.66
CA ASN A 98 -6.91 7.12 19.88
C ASN A 98 -5.97 6.93 21.07
N GLU A 99 -4.82 6.29 20.87
CA GLU A 99 -3.78 6.18 21.89
C GLU A 99 -3.24 7.57 22.29
N ALA A 100 -2.98 8.42 21.30
CA ALA A 100 -2.49 9.78 21.54
C ALA A 100 -3.49 10.65 22.29
N LYS A 101 -4.81 10.46 22.10
CA LYS A 101 -5.87 11.21 22.79
C LYS A 101 -5.72 11.18 24.31
N HIS A 102 -5.37 10.02 24.87
CA HIS A 102 -5.13 9.86 26.31
C HIS A 102 -3.88 10.62 26.78
N GLY A 103 -2.83 10.70 25.93
CA GLY A 103 -1.60 11.44 26.20
C GLY A 103 -1.75 12.96 26.06
N THR A 104 -2.50 13.44 25.07
CA THR A 104 -2.71 14.87 24.81
C THR A 104 -3.51 15.56 25.91
N LEU A 105 -4.49 14.89 26.52
CA LEU A 105 -5.23 15.44 27.67
C LEU A 105 -4.31 15.65 28.88
N ARG A 106 -3.43 14.68 29.17
CA ARG A 106 -2.42 14.80 30.24
C ARG A 106 -1.40 15.89 29.93
N ARG A 107 -0.91 15.98 28.69
CA ARG A 107 0.03 17.03 28.27
C ARG A 107 -0.60 18.42 28.28
N ALA A 108 -1.85 18.57 27.83
CA ALA A 108 -2.60 19.82 27.90
C ALA A 108 -2.85 20.26 29.35
N ALA A 109 -3.18 19.33 30.25
CA ALA A 109 -3.30 19.60 31.68
C ALA A 109 -1.97 20.04 32.31
N ASN A 110 -0.86 19.34 32.03
CA ASN A 110 0.48 19.72 32.50
C ASN A 110 0.96 21.06 31.92
N CYS A 111 0.66 21.35 30.65
CA CYS A 111 0.91 22.65 30.05
C CYS A 111 -0.03 23.74 30.59
N LYS A 112 -1.10 23.43 31.32
CA LYS A 112 -1.93 24.45 31.97
C LYS A 112 -1.42 24.76 33.38
N MET A 113 -0.96 23.74 34.10
CA MET A 113 -0.35 23.85 35.43
C MET A 113 1.00 24.58 35.45
N ARG A 114 1.71 24.64 34.32
CA ARG A 114 3.06 25.23 34.23
C ARG A 114 3.08 26.73 33.86
N TRP A 115 1.94 27.28 33.44
CA TRP A 115 1.78 28.69 33.01
C TRP A 115 0.83 29.48 33.92
N THR A 116 0.59 28.96 35.12
CA THR A 116 -0.09 29.59 36.25
C THR A 116 0.83 29.52 37.45
#